data_AF-A0A090RWS6-F1
#
_entry.id   AF-A0A090RWS6-F1
#
_cell.length_a   1.000
_cell.length_b   1.000
_cell.length_c   1.000
_cell.angle_alpha   90.00
_cell.angle_beta   90.00
_cell.angle_gamma   90.00
#
_symmetry.space_group_name_H-M   'P 1'
#
loop_
_entity.id
_entity.type
_entity.pdbx_description
1 polymer ?
#
loop_
_entity_poly.entity_id
_entity_poly.type
_entity_poly.pdbx_seq_one_letter_code
_entity_poly.pdbx_strand_id
1 'polypeptide(L)'
;MENRKVIVGYLHYGQVIFRLSQLLSERLDEIRLAILKGEYHSLETLNDAILSLSYQMAEADTKRFSLAKHLGCTERQYAKVIQRRLKGEALKRVTEIDSKIECSVHLCKHKLARQGRLMVMQHDAMEEAMGAQQLKINV
;
A
#
# COMPACT_ATOMS: atom_id res chain seq x y z
N MET A 1 13.20 -15.56 -27.34
CA MET A 1 14.14 -15.13 -26.27
C MET A 1 13.70 -13.84 -25.59
N GLU A 2 13.16 -12.88 -26.34
CA GLU A 2 12.72 -11.56 -25.86
C GLU A 2 11.55 -11.61 -24.86
N ASN A 3 10.48 -12.36 -25.16
CA ASN A 3 9.35 -12.53 -24.23
C ASN A 3 9.75 -13.11 -22.87
N ARG A 4 10.80 -13.95 -22.82
CA ARG A 4 11.31 -14.50 -21.56
C ARG A 4 11.91 -13.41 -20.67
N LYS A 5 12.69 -12.48 -21.25
CA LYS A 5 13.25 -11.34 -20.51
C LYS A 5 12.14 -10.42 -20.00
N VAL A 6 11.12 -10.16 -20.83
CA VAL A 6 9.97 -9.32 -20.44
C VAL A 6 9.18 -9.95 -19.28
N ILE A 7 8.91 -11.25 -19.33
CA ILE A 7 8.21 -11.98 -18.25
C ILE A 7 9.04 -11.97 -16.95
N VAL A 8 10.36 -12.16 -17.05
CA VAL A 8 11.25 -12.09 -15.88
C VAL A 8 11.21 -10.69 -15.25
N GLY A 9 11.29 -9.63 -16.06
CA GLY A 9 11.13 -8.26 -15.57
C GLY A 9 9.76 -8.00 -14.96
N TYR A 10 8.70 -8.54 -15.56
CA TYR A 10 7.33 -8.41 -15.06
C TYR A 10 7.15 -9.05 -13.68
N LEU A 11 7.73 -10.24 -13.49
CA LEU A 11 7.77 -10.93 -12.21
C LEU A 11 8.62 -10.19 -11.18
N HIS A 12 9.77 -9.65 -11.61
CA HIS A 12 10.65 -8.86 -10.75
C HIS A 12 9.92 -7.65 -10.15
N TYR A 13 9.27 -6.83 -10.99
CA TYR A 13 8.50 -5.68 -10.46
C TYR A 13 7.29 -6.12 -9.63
N GLY A 14 6.68 -7.27 -9.93
CA GLY A 14 5.67 -7.88 -9.05
C GLY A 14 6.21 -8.19 -7.65
N GLN A 15 7.42 -8.76 -7.56
CA GLN A 15 8.10 -9.01 -6.28
C GLN A 15 8.46 -7.72 -5.55
N VAL A 16 8.88 -6.68 -6.27
CA VAL A 16 9.16 -5.35 -5.68
C VAL A 16 7.88 -4.76 -5.08
N ILE A 17 6.77 -4.75 -5.82
CA ILE A 17 5.47 -4.26 -5.32
C ILE A 17 5.04 -5.06 -4.09
N PHE A 18 5.17 -6.38 -4.13
CA PHE A 18 4.83 -7.24 -2.99
C PHE A 18 5.65 -6.88 -1.74
N ARG A 19 6.98 -6.81 -1.85
CA ARG A 19 7.84 -6.44 -0.73
C ARG A 19 7.52 -5.04 -0.18
N LEU A 20 7.33 -4.06 -1.05
CA LEU A 20 6.97 -2.70 -0.65
C LEU A 20 5.61 -2.66 0.08
N SER A 21 4.63 -3.43 -0.40
CA SER A 21 3.33 -3.53 0.28
C SER A 21 3.43 -4.17 1.68
N GLN A 22 4.33 -5.13 1.88
CA GLN A 22 4.57 -5.70 3.22
C GLN A 22 5.18 -4.66 4.17
N LEU A 23 6.19 -3.93 3.70
CA LEU A 23 6.79 -2.82 4.48
C LEU A 23 5.77 -1.73 4.80
N LEU A 24 4.90 -1.38 3.83
CA LEU A 24 3.82 -0.42 4.06
C LEU A 24 2.85 -0.93 5.13
N SER A 25 2.51 -2.22 5.11
CA SER A 25 1.66 -2.88 6.10
C SER A 25 2.26 -2.80 7.51
N GLU A 26 3.57 -2.97 7.65
CA GLU A 26 4.29 -2.85 8.92
C GLU A 26 4.28 -1.40 9.43
N ARG A 27 4.58 -0.41 8.57
CA ARG A 27 4.52 1.02 8.93
C ARG A 27 3.13 1.45 9.37
N LEU A 28 2.08 0.91 8.77
CA LEU A 28 0.69 1.16 9.20
C LEU A 28 0.39 0.61 10.60
N ASP A 29 1.00 -0.52 10.98
CA ASP A 29 0.86 -1.03 12.35
C ASP A 29 1.62 -0.15 13.36
N GLU A 30 2.79 0.34 12.99
CA GLU A 30 3.58 1.28 13.81
C GLU A 30 2.84 2.59 14.05
N ILE A 31 2.22 3.17 13.02
CA ILE A 31 1.38 4.36 13.20
C ILE A 31 0.23 4.09 14.16
N ARG A 32 -0.45 2.95 14.00
CA ARG A 32 -1.53 2.57 14.91
C ARG A 32 -1.06 2.52 16.36
N LEU A 33 0.14 2.00 16.60
CA LEU A 33 0.72 1.96 17.95
C LEU A 33 1.09 3.36 18.45
N ALA A 34 1.70 4.18 17.61
CA ALA A 34 2.06 5.56 17.95
C ALA A 34 0.83 6.41 18.31
N ILE A 35 -0.25 6.29 17.53
CA ILE A 35 -1.56 6.91 17.82
C ILE A 35 -2.02 6.47 19.22
N LEU A 36 -2.11 5.16 19.48
CA LEU A 36 -2.60 4.64 20.76
C LEU A 36 -1.76 5.05 21.98
N LYS A 37 -0.46 5.33 21.78
CA LYS A 37 0.45 5.78 22.82
C LYS A 37 0.55 7.31 22.95
N GLY A 38 -0.08 8.07 22.04
CA GLY A 38 0.07 9.52 21.99
C GLY A 38 1.47 9.98 21.56
N GLU A 39 2.22 9.15 20.84
CA GLU A 39 3.58 9.44 20.38
C GLU A 39 3.55 10.32 19.10
N TYR A 40 2.90 11.48 19.16
CA TYR A 40 2.62 12.32 17.99
C TYR A 40 3.86 12.78 17.22
N HIS A 41 5.00 12.93 17.90
CA HIS A 41 6.28 13.28 17.25
C HIS A 41 6.75 12.21 16.25
N SER A 42 6.41 10.94 16.48
CA SER A 42 6.77 9.84 15.57
C SER A 42 5.84 9.71 14.35
N LEU A 43 4.64 10.33 14.41
CA LEU A 43 3.61 10.15 13.38
C LEU A 43 3.98 10.82 12.06
N GLU A 44 4.63 11.99 12.11
CA GLU A 44 5.04 12.71 10.90
C GLU A 44 6.04 11.88 10.08
N THR A 45 7.11 11.38 10.72
CA THR A 45 8.09 10.51 10.07
C THR A 45 7.48 9.22 9.52
N LEU A 46 6.53 8.62 10.26
CA LEU A 46 5.85 7.41 9.79
C LEU A 46 4.91 7.71 8.61
N ASN A 47 4.22 8.85 8.59
CA ASN A 47 3.39 9.27 7.46
C ASN A 47 4.25 9.51 6.20
N ASP A 48 5.40 10.16 6.33
CA ASP A 48 6.34 10.34 5.22
C ASP A 48 6.84 9.01 4.67
N ALA A 49 7.15 8.04 5.55
CA ALA A 49 7.54 6.71 5.15
C ALA A 49 6.44 6.01 4.34
N ILE A 50 5.18 6.14 4.75
CA ILE A 50 4.02 5.58 4.02
C ILE A 50 3.85 6.22 2.65
N LEU A 51 3.98 7.55 2.56
CA LEU A 51 3.88 8.27 1.29
C LEU A 51 4.99 7.85 0.33
N SER A 52 6.24 7.76 0.83
CA SER A 52 7.39 7.30 0.06
C SER A 52 7.22 5.87 -0.44
N LEU A 53 6.78 4.94 0.41
CA LEU A 53 6.51 3.55 0.01
C LEU A 53 5.40 3.46 -1.03
N SER A 54 4.33 4.25 -0.87
CA SER A 54 3.21 4.30 -1.82
C SER A 54 3.67 4.81 -3.20
N TYR A 55 4.53 5.83 -3.23
CA TYR A 55 5.13 6.34 -4.45
C TYR A 55 6.00 5.28 -5.15
N GLN A 56 6.88 4.62 -4.40
CA GLN A 56 7.74 3.55 -4.94
C GLN A 56 6.91 2.38 -5.49
N MET A 57 5.79 2.02 -4.85
CA MET A 57 4.87 1.02 -5.37
C MET A 57 4.25 1.44 -6.70
N ALA A 58 3.84 2.70 -6.85
CA ALA A 58 3.28 3.23 -8.09
C ALA A 58 4.32 3.28 -9.22
N GLU A 59 5.57 3.61 -8.90
CA GLU A 59 6.67 3.58 -9.87
C GLU A 59 6.95 2.14 -10.34
N ALA A 60 6.99 1.18 -9.41
CA ALA A 60 7.17 -0.24 -9.73
C ALA A 60 5.99 -0.78 -10.56
N ASP A 61 4.74 -0.40 -10.25
CA ASP A 61 3.56 -0.76 -11.05
C ASP A 61 3.63 -0.17 -12.46
N THR A 62 4.09 1.07 -12.60
CA THR A 62 4.29 1.72 -13.92
C THR A 62 5.31 0.96 -14.76
N LYS A 63 6.44 0.55 -14.17
CA LYS A 63 7.46 -0.28 -14.83
C LYS A 63 6.94 -1.68 -15.15
N ARG A 64 6.11 -2.26 -14.28
CA ARG A 64 5.45 -3.56 -14.51
C ARG A 64 4.46 -3.47 -15.66
N PHE A 65 3.71 -2.38 -15.76
CA PHE A 65 2.76 -2.11 -16.83
C PHE A 65 3.46 -1.87 -18.18
N SER A 66 4.59 -1.16 -18.22
CA SER A 66 5.34 -0.98 -19.49
C SER A 66 5.78 -2.33 -20.07
N LEU A 67 6.21 -3.27 -19.23
CA LEU A 67 6.50 -4.65 -19.64
C LEU A 67 5.25 -5.41 -20.09
N ALA A 68 4.10 -5.19 -19.44
CA ALA A 68 2.83 -5.75 -19.88
C ALA A 68 2.42 -5.27 -21.28
N LYS A 69 2.75 -4.01 -21.65
CA LYS A 69 2.53 -3.50 -23.02
C LYS A 69 3.32 -4.26 -24.06
N HIS A 70 4.57 -4.60 -23.77
CA HIS A 70 5.39 -5.45 -24.65
C HIS A 70 4.81 -6.87 -24.82
N LEU A 71 3.95 -7.32 -23.91
CA LEU A 71 3.21 -8.57 -23.99
C LEU A 71 1.81 -8.42 -24.63
N GLY A 72 1.52 -7.26 -25.22
CA GLY A 72 0.27 -6.98 -25.94
C GLY A 72 -0.91 -6.55 -25.06
N CYS A 73 -0.64 -5.98 -23.89
CA CYS A 73 -1.67 -5.37 -23.03
C CYS A 73 -1.76 -3.85 -23.25
N THR A 74 -2.96 -3.31 -23.43
CA THR A 74 -3.19 -1.87 -23.66
C THR A 74 -3.89 -1.18 -22.49
N GLU A 75 -4.52 -1.95 -21.59
CA GLU A 75 -5.36 -1.43 -20.51
C GLU A 75 -4.66 -1.46 -19.15
N ARG A 76 -5.04 -0.55 -18.25
CA ARG A 76 -4.52 -0.50 -16.86
C ARG A 76 -4.88 -1.74 -16.03
N GLN A 77 -5.96 -2.47 -16.35
CA GLN A 77 -6.30 -3.73 -15.68
C GLN A 77 -5.48 -4.90 -16.27
N TYR A 78 -4.16 -4.74 -16.33
CA TYR A 78 -3.29 -5.57 -17.15
C TYR A 78 -3.04 -6.98 -16.57
N ALA A 79 -3.12 -7.18 -15.25
CA ALA A 79 -2.77 -8.44 -14.60
C ALA A 79 -3.59 -9.64 -15.15
N LYS A 80 -4.92 -9.51 -15.24
CA LYS A 80 -5.80 -10.56 -15.79
C LYS A 80 -5.54 -10.81 -17.28
N VAL A 81 -5.22 -9.76 -18.03
CA VAL A 81 -4.89 -9.87 -19.47
C VAL A 81 -3.59 -10.65 -19.66
N ILE A 82 -2.57 -10.37 -18.85
CA ILE A 82 -1.30 -11.09 -18.88
C ILE A 82 -1.49 -12.56 -18.50
N GLN A 83 -2.24 -12.86 -17.45
CA GLN A 83 -2.54 -14.24 -17.05
C GLN A 83 -3.21 -15.03 -18.20
N ARG A 84 -4.18 -14.46 -18.91
CA ARG A 84 -4.83 -15.13 -20.06
C ARG A 84 -3.88 -15.40 -21.23
N ARG A 85 -2.80 -14.63 -21.36
CA ARG A 85 -1.81 -14.76 -22.45
C ARG A 85 -0.68 -15.73 -22.12
N LEU A 86 -0.45 -16.02 -20.84
CA LEU A 86 0.60 -16.93 -20.40
C LEU A 86 0.08 -18.36 -20.27
N LYS A 87 1.01 -19.32 -20.32
CA LYS A 87 0.73 -20.75 -20.14
C LYS A 87 1.83 -21.41 -19.30
N GLY A 88 1.52 -22.57 -18.74
CA GLY A 88 2.48 -23.38 -17.99
C GLY A 88 3.06 -22.66 -16.78
N GLU A 89 4.37 -22.81 -16.57
CA GLU A 89 5.06 -22.31 -15.38
C GLU A 89 5.04 -20.78 -15.25
N ALA A 90 5.12 -20.05 -16.38
CA ALA A 90 5.05 -18.59 -16.36
C ALA A 90 3.70 -18.09 -15.85
N LEU A 91 2.60 -18.75 -16.24
CA LEU A 91 1.27 -18.44 -15.74
C LEU A 91 1.18 -18.67 -14.24
N LYS A 92 1.60 -19.84 -13.75
CA LYS A 92 1.57 -20.18 -12.31
C LYS A 92 2.26 -19.11 -11.47
N ARG A 93 3.49 -18.74 -11.85
CA ARG A 93 4.29 -17.74 -11.12
C ARG A 93 3.67 -16.35 -11.16
N VAL A 94 3.10 -15.93 -12.30
CA VAL A 94 2.42 -14.64 -12.42
C VAL A 94 1.16 -14.59 -11.57
N THR A 95 0.32 -15.63 -11.63
CA THR A 95 -0.88 -15.73 -10.80
C THR A 95 -0.53 -15.70 -9.32
N GLU A 96 0.49 -16.46 -8.89
CA GLU A 96 0.90 -16.50 -7.49
C GLU A 96 1.35 -15.11 -6.99
N ILE A 97 2.19 -14.40 -7.74
CA ILE A 97 2.65 -13.07 -7.32
C ILE A 97 1.51 -12.04 -7.34
N ASP A 98 0.61 -12.11 -8.32
CA ASP A 98 -0.56 -11.22 -8.38
C ASP A 98 -1.49 -11.42 -7.19
N SER A 99 -1.78 -12.66 -6.80
CA SER A 99 -2.57 -12.96 -5.62
C SER A 99 -1.90 -12.48 -4.33
N LYS A 100 -0.58 -12.62 -4.21
CA LYS A 100 0.19 -12.10 -3.07
C LYS A 100 0.12 -10.57 -2.97
N ILE A 101 0.27 -9.88 -4.10
CA ILE A 101 0.12 -8.41 -4.18
C ILE A 101 -1.29 -7.99 -3.80
N GLU A 102 -2.32 -8.62 -4.38
CA GLU A 102 -3.72 -8.28 -4.12
C GLU A 102 -4.06 -8.44 -2.63
N CYS A 103 -3.66 -9.56 -2.02
CA CYS A 103 -3.88 -9.81 -0.60
C CYS A 103 -3.17 -8.78 0.28
N SER A 104 -1.90 -8.49 0.00
CA SER A 104 -1.11 -7.53 0.77
C SER A 104 -1.63 -6.09 0.65
N VAL A 105 -1.98 -5.66 -0.57
CA VAL A 105 -2.57 -4.33 -0.81
C VAL A 105 -3.94 -4.21 -0.14
N HIS A 106 -4.77 -5.26 -0.15
CA HIS A 106 -6.04 -5.27 0.56
C HIS A 106 -5.85 -5.11 2.08
N LEU A 107 -4.84 -5.78 2.65
CA LEU A 107 -4.48 -5.62 4.06
C LEU A 107 -4.07 -4.18 4.38
N CYS A 108 -3.23 -3.56 3.54
CA CYS A 108 -2.83 -2.16 3.70
C CYS A 108 -4.05 -1.22 3.67
N LYS A 109 -4.98 -1.41 2.74
CA LYS A 109 -6.22 -0.63 2.67
C LYS A 109 -7.06 -0.76 3.94
N HIS A 110 -7.22 -1.98 4.44
CA HIS A 110 -7.96 -2.22 5.68
C HIS A 110 -7.30 -1.53 6.89
N LYS A 111 -5.96 -1.61 6.98
CA LYS A 111 -5.18 -0.95 8.04
C LYS A 111 -5.28 0.58 7.96
N LEU A 112 -5.14 1.16 6.78
CA LEU A 112 -5.34 2.60 6.54
C LEU A 112 -6.74 3.07 6.97
N ALA A 113 -7.78 2.33 6.56
CA ALA A 113 -9.16 2.67 6.94
C ALA A 113 -9.36 2.61 8.47
N ARG A 114 -8.74 1.64 9.14
CA ARG A 114 -8.77 1.53 10.60
C ARG A 114 -8.02 2.68 11.28
N GLN A 115 -6.86 3.06 10.76
CA GLN A 115 -6.09 4.21 11.24
C GLN A 115 -6.90 5.51 11.15
N GLY A 116 -7.55 5.77 10.01
CA GLY A 116 -8.39 6.95 9.83
C GLY A 116 -9.49 7.05 10.88
N ARG A 117 -10.16 5.93 11.19
CA ARG A 117 -11.18 5.89 12.25
C ARG A 117 -10.60 6.21 13.64
N LEU A 118 -9.41 5.68 13.96
CA LEU A 118 -8.77 5.94 15.26
C LEU A 118 -8.36 7.40 15.41
N MET A 119 -7.86 8.04 14.35
CA MET A 119 -7.50 9.46 14.39
C MET A 119 -8.71 10.36 14.62
N VAL A 120 -9.85 10.07 13.98
CA VAL A 120 -11.10 10.78 14.23
C VAL A 120 -11.54 10.62 15.69
N MET A 121 -11.58 9.38 16.20
CA MET A 121 -11.95 9.15 17.61
C MET A 121 -11.04 9.86 18.61
N GLN A 122 -9.73 9.96 18.32
CA GLN A 122 -8.81 10.73 19.16
C GLN A 122 -9.06 12.23 19.10
N HIS A 123 -9.34 12.75 17.91
CA HIS A 123 -9.68 14.16 17.74
C HIS A 123 -10.94 14.51 18.53
N ASP A 124 -11.99 13.70 18.42
CA ASP A 124 -13.25 13.92 19.14
C ASP A 124 -13.02 13.90 20.67
N ALA A 125 -12.26 12.94 21.18
CA ALA A 125 -11.93 12.85 22.60
C ALA A 125 -11.11 14.06 23.11
N MET A 126 -10.21 14.58 22.28
CA MET A 126 -9.45 15.80 22.60
C MET A 126 -10.35 17.04 22.62
N GLU A 127 -11.28 17.18 21.67
CA GLU A 127 -12.25 18.27 21.66
C GLU A 127 -13.17 18.22 22.88
N GLU A 128 -13.68 17.05 23.24
CA GLU A 128 -14.50 16.87 24.45
C GLU A 128 -13.72 17.23 25.72
N ALA A 129 -12.47 16.80 25.83
CA ALA A 129 -11.62 17.14 26.98
C ALA A 129 -11.36 18.66 27.06
N MET A 130 -11.10 19.31 25.93
CA MET A 130 -10.93 20.77 25.87
C MET A 130 -12.23 21.53 26.15
N GLY A 131 -13.38 21.04 25.67
CA GLY A 131 -14.69 21.61 25.93
C GLY A 131 -15.09 21.47 27.40
N ALA A 132 -14.79 20.32 28.03
CA ALA A 132 -14.94 20.12 29.47
C ALA A 132 -14.00 21.01 30.29
N GLN A 133 -12.85 21.37 29.73
CA GLN A 133 -11.91 22.35 30.26
C GLN A 133 -12.26 23.81 29.89
N GLN A 134 -13.49 24.14 29.46
CA GLN A 134 -13.94 25.54 29.43
C GLN A 134 -13.81 26.13 30.84
N LEU A 135 -12.65 26.73 31.07
CA LEU A 135 -12.33 27.48 32.27
C LEU A 135 -13.41 28.54 32.36
N LYS A 136 -14.06 28.64 33.52
CA LYS A 136 -14.92 29.77 33.88
C LYS A 136 -14.06 31.03 34.06
N ILE A 137 -13.38 31.45 33.00
CA ILE A 137 -12.80 32.77 32.90
C ILE A 137 -13.93 33.63 32.34
N ASN A 138 -14.67 34.25 33.27
CA ASN A 138 -15.53 35.37 32.91
C ASN A 138 -14.66 36.41 32.20
N VAL A 139 -14.92 36.65 30.92
CA VAL A 139 -14.61 37.93 30.27
C VAL A 139 -15.89 38.72 30.22
#